data_AF-A0A239WUJ2-F1
#
_entry.id   AF-A0A239WUJ2-F1
#
_cell.length_a   1.000
_cell.length_b   1.000
_cell.length_c   1.000
_cell.angle_alpha   90.00
_cell.angle_beta   90.00
_cell.angle_gamma   90.00
#
_symmetry.space_group_name_H-M   'P 1'
#
loop_
_entity.id
_entity.type
_entity.pdbx_description
1 polymer ?
#
loop_
_entity_poly.entity_id
_entity_poly.type
_entity_poly.pdbx_seq_one_letter_code
_entity_poly.pdbx_strand_id
1 'polypeptide(L)'
;MIQYTQEELHHQGWSQAVLNSLSTEMTAETDLGIGSPAFMRLWDKSRSLMQPKEVLEALLNLIDMPGELTGKLAQNQELVTKISDDLAPDAPFWKALADLVSDVFPEEQLSQSGDLARRVHQLRYIISSHQAQYVRYHFKKSGMTDQEALALYLKDKQRSCFFCQGDYSLKESSRLHNKIAVRDGQVTYPDGYSSANSKVLLGFHTEFILDSQGNFLNETDAEKVTENGIVNGASFNYGTRGERHWQLDVDPVRRHDPMFRKATNRGFRAPNRSRRWPFLAKEDYELSYFNPEGLYSLNQQSSQKRVKQEMRTFKEIIKMAKRT
;
A
#
# COMPACT_ATOMS: atom_id res chain seq x y z
N MET A 1 7.50 -19.11 -14.78
CA MET A 1 6.38 -19.80 -14.11
C MET A 1 6.94 -20.62 -12.98
N ILE A 2 6.38 -20.48 -11.78
CA ILE A 2 6.84 -21.21 -10.59
C ILE A 2 6.04 -22.51 -10.53
N GLN A 3 6.74 -23.64 -10.50
CA GLN A 3 6.16 -24.98 -10.58
C GLN A 3 5.96 -25.53 -9.17
N TYR A 4 4.77 -26.06 -8.87
CA TYR A 4 4.49 -26.68 -7.57
C TYR A 4 3.82 -28.05 -7.77
N THR A 5 4.38 -29.06 -7.13
CA THR A 5 3.77 -30.37 -6.95
C THR A 5 2.72 -30.34 -5.84
N GLN A 6 1.81 -31.31 -5.82
CA GLN A 6 0.86 -31.45 -4.71
C GLN A 6 1.56 -31.66 -3.36
N GLU A 7 2.69 -32.38 -3.35
CA GLU A 7 3.48 -32.60 -2.15
C GLU A 7 4.09 -31.28 -1.62
N GLU A 8 4.64 -30.44 -2.49
CA GLU A 8 5.14 -29.12 -2.12
C GLU A 8 4.03 -28.20 -1.58
N LEU A 9 2.85 -28.20 -2.22
CA LEU A 9 1.72 -27.42 -1.73
C LEU A 9 1.21 -27.93 -0.37
N HIS A 10 1.19 -29.25 -0.17
CA HIS A 10 0.87 -29.81 1.13
C HIS A 10 1.88 -29.38 2.19
N HIS A 11 3.18 -29.37 1.86
CA HIS A 11 4.22 -28.84 2.75
C HIS A 11 4.08 -27.34 3.02
N GLN A 12 3.52 -26.56 2.11
CA GLN A 12 3.20 -25.15 2.31
C GLN A 12 1.94 -24.93 3.17
N GLY A 13 1.20 -25.99 3.52
CA GLY A 13 0.04 -25.94 4.40
C GLY A 13 -1.32 -26.05 3.70
N TRP A 14 -1.36 -26.31 2.39
CA TRP A 14 -2.61 -26.57 1.69
C TRP A 14 -3.14 -27.97 2.03
N SER A 15 -4.40 -28.07 2.46
CA SER A 15 -4.96 -29.36 2.90
C SER A 15 -5.13 -30.35 1.75
N GLN A 16 -4.99 -31.64 2.03
CA GLN A 16 -5.18 -32.69 1.01
C GLN A 16 -6.59 -32.63 0.38
N ALA A 17 -7.61 -32.23 1.15
CA ALA A 17 -8.96 -32.05 0.64
C ALA A 17 -9.04 -30.97 -0.45
N VAL A 18 -8.33 -29.85 -0.27
CA VAL A 18 -8.21 -28.79 -1.27
C VAL A 18 -7.48 -29.29 -2.51
N LEU A 19 -6.32 -29.91 -2.32
CA LEU A 19 -5.48 -30.39 -3.43
C LEU A 19 -6.18 -31.48 -4.26
N ASN A 20 -6.86 -32.42 -3.61
CA ASN A 20 -7.64 -33.45 -4.28
C ASN A 20 -8.77 -32.84 -5.14
N SER A 21 -9.39 -31.76 -4.67
CA SER A 21 -10.47 -31.08 -5.40
C SER A 21 -10.01 -30.39 -6.69
N LEU A 22 -8.70 -30.24 -6.88
CA LEU A 22 -8.07 -29.57 -8.03
C LEU A 22 -7.18 -30.53 -8.84
N SER A 23 -7.10 -31.81 -8.43
CA SER A 23 -6.12 -32.79 -8.91
C SER A 23 -6.18 -33.06 -10.42
N THR A 24 -7.36 -32.96 -11.04
CA THR A 24 -7.53 -33.11 -12.49
C THR A 24 -7.18 -31.85 -13.29
N GLU A 25 -7.03 -30.71 -12.61
CA GLU A 25 -6.82 -29.38 -13.22
C GLU A 25 -5.41 -28.82 -12.98
N MET A 26 -4.66 -29.42 -12.05
CA MET A 26 -3.30 -28.99 -11.70
C MET A 26 -2.28 -29.87 -12.42
N THR A 27 -1.48 -29.24 -13.26
CA THR A 27 -0.30 -29.83 -13.90
C THR A 27 0.95 -29.22 -13.29
N ALA A 28 2.13 -29.82 -13.55
CA ALA A 28 3.39 -29.25 -13.10
C ALA A 28 3.68 -27.83 -13.64
N GLU A 29 2.97 -27.39 -14.69
CA GLU A 29 3.13 -26.08 -15.32
C GLU A 29 2.10 -25.05 -14.85
N THR A 30 1.21 -25.41 -13.93
CA THR A 30 0.14 -24.52 -13.47
C THR A 30 0.70 -23.33 -12.69
N ASP A 31 0.51 -22.12 -13.23
CA ASP A 31 0.84 -20.88 -12.54
C ASP A 31 -0.05 -20.67 -11.31
N LEU A 32 0.56 -20.61 -10.13
CA LEU A 32 -0.10 -20.35 -8.85
C LEU A 32 0.23 -18.97 -8.26
N GLY A 33 0.75 -18.04 -9.08
CA GLY A 33 0.88 -16.64 -8.66
C GLY A 33 -0.46 -16.09 -8.16
N ILE A 34 -0.43 -15.28 -7.10
CA ILE A 34 -1.64 -14.72 -6.51
C ILE A 34 -2.44 -13.97 -7.59
N GLY A 35 -3.70 -14.35 -7.79
CA GLY A 35 -4.58 -13.80 -8.81
C GLY A 35 -4.58 -14.55 -10.15
N SER A 36 -3.73 -15.55 -10.34
CA SER A 36 -3.83 -16.44 -11.51
C SER A 36 -5.17 -17.21 -11.49
N PRO A 37 -5.70 -17.65 -12.64
CA PRO A 37 -6.93 -18.43 -12.66
C PRO A 37 -6.88 -19.70 -11.80
N ALA A 38 -5.73 -20.38 -11.77
CA ALA A 38 -5.57 -21.59 -10.95
C ALA A 38 -5.47 -21.26 -9.46
N PHE A 39 -4.74 -20.21 -9.09
CA PHE A 39 -4.72 -19.71 -7.72
C PHE A 39 -6.12 -19.33 -7.24
N MET A 40 -6.93 -18.66 -8.06
CA MET A 40 -8.29 -18.26 -7.66
C MET A 40 -9.18 -19.47 -7.34
N ARG A 41 -9.05 -20.57 -8.10
CA ARG A 41 -9.75 -21.83 -7.78
C ARG A 41 -9.22 -22.47 -6.49
N LEU A 42 -7.90 -22.47 -6.30
CA LEU A 42 -7.25 -22.93 -5.07
C LEU A 42 -7.75 -22.16 -3.85
N TRP A 43 -7.77 -20.83 -3.95
CA TRP A 43 -8.28 -19.91 -2.95
C TRP A 43 -9.76 -20.15 -2.62
N ASP A 44 -10.62 -20.30 -3.62
CA ASP A 44 -12.05 -20.51 -3.38
C ASP A 44 -12.34 -21.84 -2.68
N LYS A 45 -11.60 -22.90 -3.03
CA LYS A 45 -11.70 -24.20 -2.35
C LYS A 45 -11.17 -24.13 -0.93
N SER A 46 -10.03 -23.48 -0.70
CA SER A 46 -9.43 -23.41 0.63
C SER A 46 -10.30 -22.68 1.65
N ARG A 47 -10.97 -21.58 1.24
CA ARG A 47 -11.92 -20.87 2.11
C ARG A 47 -13.10 -21.73 2.60
N SER A 48 -13.41 -22.82 1.90
CA SER A 48 -14.50 -23.74 2.28
C SER A 48 -14.03 -24.98 3.03
N LEU A 49 -12.74 -25.31 2.93
CA LEU A 49 -12.18 -26.61 3.34
C LEU A 49 -11.08 -26.48 4.40
N MET A 50 -10.68 -25.27 4.76
CA MET A 50 -9.62 -24.98 5.72
C MET A 50 -10.08 -23.88 6.69
N GLN A 51 -9.46 -23.82 7.87
CA GLN A 51 -9.69 -22.73 8.80
C GLN A 51 -9.09 -21.42 8.25
N PRO A 52 -9.68 -20.24 8.54
CA PRO A 52 -9.18 -18.95 8.06
C PRO A 52 -7.67 -18.73 8.28
N LYS A 53 -7.17 -19.11 9.46
CA LYS A 53 -5.76 -18.98 9.80
C LYS A 53 -4.86 -19.87 8.94
N GLU A 54 -5.28 -21.10 8.68
CA GLU A 54 -4.55 -22.06 7.83
C GLU A 54 -4.47 -21.55 6.39
N VAL A 55 -5.56 -20.96 5.86
CA VAL A 55 -5.57 -20.35 4.53
C VAL A 55 -4.57 -19.20 4.44
N LEU A 56 -4.52 -18.34 5.47
CA LEU A 56 -3.61 -17.20 5.50
C LEU A 56 -2.14 -17.65 5.61
N GLU A 57 -1.85 -18.65 6.43
CA GLU A 57 -0.52 -19.25 6.57
C GLU A 57 -0.07 -19.89 5.24
N ALA A 58 -0.94 -20.66 4.59
CA ALA A 58 -0.66 -21.29 3.29
C ALA A 58 -0.40 -20.26 2.19
N LEU A 59 -1.15 -19.15 2.15
CA LEU A 59 -0.91 -18.05 1.20
C LEU A 59 0.46 -17.41 1.40
N LEU A 60 0.87 -17.15 2.64
CA LEU A 60 2.18 -16.55 2.93
C LEU A 60 3.32 -17.51 2.59
N ASN A 61 3.13 -18.81 2.80
CA ASN A 61 4.12 -19.82 2.44
C ASN A 61 4.22 -19.99 0.91
N LEU A 62 3.10 -19.90 0.18
CA LEU A 62 3.09 -20.00 -1.28
C LEU A 62 3.96 -18.93 -1.95
N ILE A 63 3.94 -17.70 -1.44
CA ILE A 63 4.76 -16.60 -1.97
C ILE A 63 6.16 -16.54 -1.35
N ASP A 64 6.54 -17.54 -0.55
CA ASP A 64 7.78 -17.57 0.23
C ASP A 64 7.98 -16.28 1.06
N MET A 65 6.91 -15.76 1.67
CA MET A 65 6.94 -14.48 2.39
C MET A 65 7.99 -14.55 3.51
N PRO A 66 9.05 -13.72 3.46
CA PRO A 66 10.10 -13.77 4.46
C PRO A 66 9.58 -13.29 5.81
N GLY A 67 10.19 -13.78 6.89
CA GLY A 67 9.89 -13.28 8.23
C GLY A 67 10.18 -11.77 8.41
N GLU A 68 11.04 -11.19 7.57
CA GLU A 68 11.44 -9.79 7.61
C GLU A 68 11.84 -9.30 6.20
N LEU A 69 11.24 -8.21 5.74
CA LEU A 69 11.59 -7.54 4.48
C LEU A 69 12.91 -6.78 4.63
N THR A 70 13.73 -6.84 3.58
CA THR A 70 15.06 -6.22 3.56
C THR A 70 15.08 -4.83 2.93
N GLY A 71 14.04 -4.49 2.15
CA GLY A 71 13.97 -3.26 1.36
C GLY A 71 14.91 -3.24 0.14
N LYS A 72 15.59 -4.36 -0.15
CA LYS A 72 16.46 -4.48 -1.32
C LYS A 72 15.61 -4.64 -2.59
N LEU A 73 15.97 -3.90 -3.63
CA LEU A 73 15.27 -3.92 -4.92
C LEU A 73 15.06 -5.34 -5.47
N ALA A 74 16.09 -6.20 -5.43
CA ALA A 74 15.99 -7.57 -5.92
C ALA A 74 14.93 -8.40 -5.18
N GLN A 75 14.84 -8.27 -3.84
CA GLN A 75 13.80 -8.97 -3.07
C GLN A 75 12.41 -8.39 -3.36
N ASN A 76 12.29 -7.07 -3.51
CA ASN A 76 11.02 -6.44 -3.86
C ASN A 76 10.52 -6.94 -5.21
N GLN A 77 11.40 -7.01 -6.22
CA GLN A 77 11.10 -7.54 -7.55
C GLN A 77 10.65 -9.00 -7.49
N GLU A 78 11.40 -9.84 -6.80
CA GLU A 78 11.06 -11.25 -6.62
C GLU A 78 9.68 -11.44 -5.99
N LEU A 79 9.40 -10.76 -4.87
CA LEU A 79 8.12 -10.89 -4.17
C LEU A 79 6.94 -10.35 -4.98
N VAL A 80 7.11 -9.25 -5.72
CA VAL A 80 6.04 -8.73 -6.59
C VAL A 80 5.73 -9.71 -7.72
N THR A 81 6.73 -10.42 -8.27
CA THR A 81 6.48 -11.43 -9.32
C THR A 81 5.67 -12.65 -8.85
N LYS A 82 5.48 -12.81 -7.53
CA LYS A 82 4.59 -13.85 -6.97
C LYS A 82 3.11 -13.49 -7.11
N ILE A 83 2.79 -12.28 -7.53
CA ILE A 83 1.43 -11.80 -7.78
C ILE A 83 1.28 -11.62 -9.29
N SER A 84 0.17 -12.10 -9.85
CA SER A 84 -0.10 -12.01 -11.29
C SER A 84 -0.19 -10.55 -11.73
N ASP A 85 0.51 -10.21 -12.81
CA ASP A 85 0.47 -8.87 -13.44
C ASP A 85 -0.95 -8.45 -13.86
N ASP A 86 -1.88 -9.40 -14.03
CA ASP A 86 -3.27 -9.14 -14.40
C ASP A 86 -4.19 -8.95 -13.17
N LEU A 87 -3.68 -9.11 -11.95
CA LEU A 87 -4.46 -8.87 -10.73
C LEU A 87 -4.59 -7.38 -10.45
N ALA A 88 -5.67 -6.79 -10.94
CA ALA A 88 -5.96 -5.36 -10.84
C ALA A 88 -6.07 -4.84 -9.39
N PRO A 89 -5.71 -3.57 -9.11
CA PRO A 89 -5.78 -2.97 -7.78
C PRO A 89 -7.19 -2.86 -7.19
N ASP A 90 -8.24 -2.97 -8.01
CA ASP A 90 -9.65 -3.03 -7.59
C ASP A 90 -10.27 -4.43 -7.70
N ALA A 91 -9.46 -5.47 -7.91
CA ALA A 91 -9.95 -6.84 -7.97
C ALA A 91 -10.65 -7.25 -6.65
N PRO A 92 -11.80 -7.95 -6.71
CA PRO A 92 -12.52 -8.40 -5.52
C PRO A 92 -11.69 -9.27 -4.57
N PHE A 93 -10.65 -9.93 -5.07
CA PHE A 93 -9.70 -10.71 -4.28
C PHE A 93 -9.12 -9.91 -3.11
N TRP A 94 -8.75 -8.64 -3.33
CA TRP A 94 -8.14 -7.81 -2.29
C TRP A 94 -9.07 -7.57 -1.09
N LYS A 95 -10.36 -7.38 -1.38
CA LYS A 95 -11.41 -7.29 -0.35
C LYS A 95 -11.52 -8.61 0.43
N ALA A 96 -11.54 -9.73 -0.28
CA ALA A 96 -11.62 -11.06 0.34
C ALA A 96 -10.39 -11.37 1.21
N LEU A 97 -9.19 -10.96 0.78
CA LEU A 97 -7.97 -11.09 1.58
C LEU A 97 -8.03 -10.21 2.84
N ALA A 98 -8.51 -8.96 2.71
CA ALA A 98 -8.70 -8.07 3.85
C ALA A 98 -9.71 -8.63 4.87
N ASP A 99 -10.81 -9.21 4.39
CA ASP A 99 -11.81 -9.86 5.25
C ASP A 99 -11.20 -11.10 5.94
N LEU A 100 -10.42 -11.93 5.24
CA LEU A 100 -9.70 -13.06 5.83
C LEU A 100 -8.75 -12.61 6.95
N VAL A 101 -7.95 -11.57 6.71
CA VAL A 101 -7.03 -11.02 7.74
C VAL A 101 -7.82 -10.50 8.93
N SER A 102 -8.96 -9.84 8.69
CA SER A 102 -9.82 -9.36 9.77
C SER A 102 -10.39 -10.49 10.63
N ASP A 103 -10.75 -11.62 10.01
CA ASP A 103 -11.26 -12.80 10.72
C ASP A 103 -10.16 -13.51 11.53
N VAL A 104 -8.94 -13.59 10.99
CA VAL A 104 -7.79 -14.21 11.68
C VAL A 104 -7.29 -13.37 12.85
N PHE A 105 -7.39 -12.03 12.76
CA PHE A 105 -6.91 -11.11 13.78
C PHE A 105 -8.03 -10.21 14.30
N PRO A 106 -8.94 -10.73 15.15
CA PRO A 106 -9.95 -9.89 15.80
C PRO A 106 -9.27 -8.89 16.74
N GLU A 107 -9.90 -7.72 16.92
CA GLU A 107 -9.42 -6.66 17.82
C GLU A 107 -7.95 -6.30 17.53
N GLU A 108 -7.13 -6.17 18.60
CA GLU A 108 -5.72 -5.79 18.57
C GLU A 108 -4.77 -6.98 18.38
N GLN A 109 -5.25 -8.15 17.93
CA GLN A 109 -4.40 -9.34 17.82
C GLN A 109 -3.27 -9.19 16.80
N LEU A 110 -3.47 -8.43 15.72
CA LEU A 110 -2.42 -8.16 14.73
C LEU A 110 -1.28 -7.30 15.31
N SER A 111 -1.54 -6.56 16.40
CA SER A 111 -0.54 -5.74 17.11
C SER A 111 0.31 -6.55 18.10
N GLN A 112 0.00 -7.82 18.32
CA GLN A 112 0.74 -8.71 19.23
C GLN A 112 1.98 -9.30 18.57
N SER A 113 2.98 -9.67 19.37
CA SER A 113 4.16 -10.36 18.83
C SER A 113 3.78 -11.71 18.23
N GLY A 114 4.19 -11.93 16.99
CA GLY A 114 4.02 -13.20 16.30
C GLY A 114 4.62 -13.11 14.92
N ASP A 115 5.19 -14.22 14.44
CA ASP A 115 5.77 -14.28 13.11
C ASP A 115 4.70 -14.09 12.02
N LEU A 116 3.54 -14.76 12.17
CA LEU A 116 2.40 -14.59 11.27
C LEU A 116 1.94 -13.13 11.21
N ALA A 117 1.72 -12.48 12.36
CA ALA A 117 1.31 -11.09 12.43
C ALA A 117 2.31 -10.15 11.73
N ARG A 118 3.61 -10.39 11.91
CA ARG A 118 4.68 -9.63 11.24
C ARG A 118 4.64 -9.83 9.72
N ARG A 119 4.58 -11.07 9.23
CA ARG A 119 4.52 -11.37 7.79
C ARG A 119 3.29 -10.77 7.14
N VAL A 120 2.12 -10.86 7.80
CA VAL A 120 0.87 -10.25 7.34
C VAL A 120 0.99 -8.73 7.28
N HIS A 121 1.49 -8.06 8.33
CA HIS A 121 1.69 -6.61 8.28
C HIS A 121 2.62 -6.20 7.13
N GLN A 122 3.73 -6.92 6.94
CA GLN A 122 4.71 -6.59 5.93
C GLN A 122 4.24 -6.92 4.50
N LEU A 123 3.35 -7.90 4.32
CA LEU A 123 2.73 -8.22 3.03
C LEU A 123 2.00 -7.01 2.43
N ARG A 124 1.48 -6.10 3.24
CA ARG A 124 0.80 -4.86 2.79
C ARG A 124 1.69 -3.98 1.90
N TYR A 125 3.00 -3.99 2.11
CA TYR A 125 3.95 -3.22 1.29
C TYR A 125 4.19 -3.89 -0.06
N ILE A 126 4.25 -5.23 -0.10
CA ILE A 126 4.36 -5.99 -1.34
C ILE A 126 3.10 -5.83 -2.19
N ILE A 127 1.92 -5.93 -1.57
CA ILE A 127 0.64 -5.70 -2.26
C ILE A 127 0.61 -4.29 -2.84
N SER A 128 0.99 -3.26 -2.07
CA SER A 128 0.97 -1.88 -2.57
C SER A 128 1.98 -1.66 -3.70
N SER A 129 3.17 -2.26 -3.62
CA SER A 129 4.14 -2.23 -4.72
C SER A 129 3.60 -2.93 -5.97
N HIS A 130 2.96 -4.09 -5.83
CA HIS A 130 2.29 -4.77 -6.94
C HIS A 130 1.22 -3.90 -7.59
N GLN A 131 0.40 -3.21 -6.79
CA GLN A 131 -0.64 -2.33 -7.31
C GLN A 131 -0.08 -1.15 -8.11
N ALA A 132 1.06 -0.59 -7.69
CA ALA A 132 1.80 0.41 -8.47
C ALA A 132 2.36 -0.20 -9.77
N GLN A 133 2.92 -1.42 -9.70
CA GLN A 133 3.43 -2.13 -10.88
C GLN A 133 2.33 -2.47 -11.89
N TYR A 134 1.15 -2.88 -11.45
CA TYR A 134 0.00 -3.09 -12.34
C TYR A 134 -0.30 -1.83 -13.15
N VAL A 135 -0.34 -0.66 -12.50
CA VAL A 135 -0.61 0.61 -13.19
C VAL A 135 0.51 0.93 -14.18
N ARG A 136 1.77 0.73 -13.79
CA ARG A 136 2.92 0.93 -14.68
C ARG A 136 2.86 0.01 -15.89
N TYR A 137 2.68 -1.28 -15.68
CA TYR A 137 2.67 -2.30 -16.72
C TYR A 137 1.53 -2.11 -17.74
N HIS A 138 0.30 -1.83 -17.28
CA HIS A 138 -0.86 -1.76 -18.16
C HIS A 138 -1.14 -0.37 -18.76
N PHE A 139 -0.66 0.71 -18.13
CA PHE A 139 -1.06 2.08 -18.51
C PHE A 139 0.10 3.03 -18.82
N LYS A 140 1.32 2.78 -18.30
CA LYS A 140 2.45 3.69 -18.51
C LYS A 140 3.10 3.45 -19.87
N LYS A 141 3.18 4.51 -20.67
CA LYS A 141 3.91 4.51 -21.95
C LYS A 141 5.25 5.23 -21.78
N SER A 142 6.16 5.03 -22.74
CA SER A 142 7.43 5.75 -22.76
C SER A 142 7.22 7.26 -22.64
N GLY A 143 7.93 7.89 -21.71
CA GLY A 143 7.83 9.32 -21.41
C GLY A 143 6.70 9.72 -20.45
N MET A 144 5.81 8.80 -20.05
CA MET A 144 4.79 9.07 -19.04
C MET A 144 5.35 8.96 -17.61
N THR A 145 4.84 9.82 -16.73
CA THR A 145 4.98 9.71 -15.28
C THR A 145 4.04 8.64 -14.71
N ASP A 146 4.32 8.17 -13.49
CA ASP A 146 3.39 7.27 -12.78
C ASP A 146 2.03 7.95 -12.53
N GLN A 147 2.03 9.26 -12.31
CA GLN A 147 0.82 10.07 -12.16
C GLN A 147 -0.05 10.03 -13.43
N GLU A 148 0.54 10.14 -14.62
CA GLU A 148 -0.21 10.05 -15.88
C GLU A 148 -0.76 8.64 -16.11
N ALA A 149 0.04 7.61 -15.83
CA ALA A 149 -0.41 6.21 -15.89
C ALA A 149 -1.58 5.95 -14.92
N LEU A 150 -1.50 6.46 -13.69
CA LEU A 150 -2.58 6.37 -12.72
C LEU A 150 -3.83 7.12 -13.18
N ALA A 151 -3.67 8.27 -13.82
CA ALA A 151 -4.80 9.02 -14.37
C ALA A 151 -5.53 8.22 -15.45
N LEU A 152 -4.80 7.51 -16.31
CA LEU A 152 -5.38 6.60 -17.31
C LEU A 152 -6.12 5.43 -16.64
N TYR A 153 -5.53 4.79 -15.63
CA TYR A 153 -6.18 3.72 -14.87
C TYR A 153 -7.50 4.16 -14.22
N LEU A 154 -7.54 5.39 -13.68
CA LEU A 154 -8.71 5.93 -13.00
C LEU A 154 -9.75 6.55 -13.93
N LYS A 155 -9.46 6.70 -15.23
CA LYS A 155 -10.28 7.54 -16.12
C LYS A 155 -11.72 7.05 -16.21
N ASP A 156 -11.95 5.74 -16.28
CA ASP A 156 -13.30 5.18 -16.42
C ASP A 156 -13.96 4.84 -15.08
N LYS A 157 -13.29 5.13 -13.97
CA LYS A 157 -13.78 4.87 -12.61
C LYS A 157 -14.59 6.04 -12.06
N GLN A 158 -15.55 5.73 -11.19
CA GLN A 158 -16.37 6.73 -10.52
C GLN A 158 -15.60 7.34 -9.34
N ARG A 159 -15.41 8.66 -9.38
CA ARG A 159 -14.82 9.39 -8.25
C ARG A 159 -15.88 9.63 -7.18
N SER A 160 -15.55 9.32 -5.93
CA SER A 160 -16.35 9.68 -4.75
C SER A 160 -16.68 11.18 -4.73
N CYS A 161 -17.95 11.49 -4.58
CA CYS A 161 -18.50 12.84 -4.57
C CYS A 161 -19.00 13.21 -3.16
N PHE A 162 -19.81 14.26 -3.02
CA PHE A 162 -20.45 14.56 -1.73
C PHE A 162 -21.70 13.70 -1.50
N PHE A 163 -22.36 13.28 -2.58
CA PHE A 163 -23.65 12.57 -2.56
C PHE A 163 -23.54 11.07 -2.85
N CYS A 164 -22.34 10.60 -3.19
CA CYS A 164 -22.12 9.26 -3.73
C CYS A 164 -20.75 8.74 -3.31
N GLN A 165 -20.71 7.50 -2.86
CA GLN A 165 -19.47 6.74 -2.80
C GLN A 165 -19.16 6.25 -4.22
N GLY A 166 -17.94 6.51 -4.67
CA GLY A 166 -17.42 5.96 -5.92
C GLY A 166 -16.22 5.07 -5.65
N ASP A 167 -15.66 4.50 -6.71
CA ASP A 167 -14.52 3.59 -6.68
C ASP A 167 -13.30 4.20 -5.97
N TYR A 168 -13.03 5.49 -6.19
CA TYR A 168 -11.85 6.16 -5.62
C TYR A 168 -12.12 7.55 -5.00
N SER A 169 -11.26 7.98 -4.08
CA SER A 169 -11.30 9.25 -3.37
C SER A 169 -9.99 10.03 -3.54
N LEU A 170 -10.13 11.34 -3.75
CA LEU A 170 -9.04 12.33 -3.76
C LEU A 170 -9.18 13.35 -2.62
N LYS A 171 -9.95 12.99 -1.59
CA LYS A 171 -10.25 13.85 -0.43
C LYS A 171 -9.52 13.40 0.84
N GLU A 172 -8.96 12.19 0.82
CA GLU A 172 -8.24 11.64 1.96
C GLU A 172 -6.99 12.46 2.27
N SER A 173 -6.68 12.60 3.55
CA SER A 173 -5.53 13.35 3.99
C SER A 173 -4.24 12.58 3.71
N SER A 174 -3.29 13.18 2.99
CA SER A 174 -1.93 12.64 2.81
C SER A 174 -0.93 13.14 3.86
N ARG A 175 -1.40 13.78 4.95
CA ARG A 175 -0.56 14.36 6.02
C ARG A 175 0.55 13.42 6.51
N LEU A 176 0.22 12.14 6.74
CA LEU A 176 1.16 11.14 7.27
C LEU A 176 2.23 10.72 6.26
N HIS A 177 2.04 11.07 4.98
CA HIS A 177 2.98 10.85 3.87
C HIS A 177 3.78 12.11 3.53
N ASN A 178 3.76 13.15 4.37
CA ASN A 178 4.53 14.37 4.15
C ASN A 178 5.58 14.55 5.25
N LYS A 179 6.34 13.49 5.55
CA LYS A 179 7.34 13.54 6.61
C LYS A 179 8.60 14.27 6.16
N ILE A 180 9.15 15.07 7.07
CA ILE A 180 10.45 15.76 6.92
C ILE A 180 11.32 15.49 8.14
N ALA A 181 12.63 15.59 8.00
CA ALA A 181 13.53 15.66 9.13
C ALA A 181 13.83 17.12 9.46
N VAL A 182 13.92 17.44 10.75
CA VAL A 182 14.32 18.77 11.22
C VAL A 182 15.52 18.61 12.15
N ARG A 183 16.63 19.28 11.83
CA ARG A 183 17.84 19.34 12.65
C ARG A 183 18.30 20.78 12.72
N ASP A 184 18.48 21.30 13.94
CA ASP A 184 18.92 22.69 14.18
C ASP A 184 18.11 23.76 13.41
N GLY A 185 16.80 23.52 13.29
CA GLY A 185 15.88 24.40 12.53
C GLY A 185 15.94 24.22 11.00
N GLN A 186 16.87 23.42 10.49
CA GLN A 186 16.96 23.10 9.06
C GLN A 186 16.06 21.92 8.69
N VAL A 187 15.22 22.15 7.69
CA VAL A 187 14.33 21.13 7.12
C VAL A 187 15.06 20.33 6.06
N THR A 188 15.03 19.01 6.17
CA THR A 188 15.50 18.07 5.17
C THR A 188 14.33 17.22 4.70
N TYR A 189 14.09 17.22 3.38
CA TYR A 189 13.13 16.33 2.75
C TYR A 189 13.79 15.00 2.44
N PRO A 190 13.04 13.87 2.48
CA PRO A 190 13.58 12.62 2.01
C PRO A 190 13.92 12.73 0.53
N ASP A 191 15.04 12.12 0.12
CA ASP A 191 15.69 12.28 -1.20
C ASP A 191 16.20 13.70 -1.52
N GLY A 192 16.18 14.62 -0.55
CA GLY A 192 16.81 15.95 -0.66
C GLY A 192 16.04 16.99 -1.47
N TYR A 193 14.84 16.67 -2.01
CA TYR A 193 14.00 17.63 -2.73
C TYR A 193 12.65 17.84 -2.05
N SER A 194 12.14 19.08 -2.12
CA SER A 194 10.84 19.38 -1.54
C SER A 194 9.71 18.71 -2.31
N SER A 195 8.85 17.97 -1.62
CA SER A 195 7.67 17.31 -2.20
C SER A 195 6.41 17.58 -1.36
N ALA A 196 5.26 17.65 -2.02
CA ALA A 196 3.94 17.70 -1.42
C ALA A 196 3.16 16.43 -1.77
N ASN A 197 3.51 15.34 -1.09
CA ASN A 197 3.01 14.01 -1.43
C ASN A 197 1.48 13.95 -1.28
N SER A 198 0.83 13.35 -2.27
CA SER A 198 -0.63 13.31 -2.36
C SER A 198 -1.16 11.89 -2.42
N LYS A 199 -2.39 11.70 -1.93
CA LYS A 199 -2.99 10.37 -1.74
C LYS A 199 -4.22 10.16 -2.62
N VAL A 200 -4.26 9.01 -3.28
CA VAL A 200 -5.42 8.45 -3.94
C VAL A 200 -5.83 7.19 -3.21
N LEU A 201 -7.09 7.11 -2.77
CA LEU A 201 -7.63 5.94 -2.07
C LEU A 201 -8.66 5.25 -2.96
N LEU A 202 -8.46 3.98 -3.27
CA LEU A 202 -9.33 3.15 -4.10
C LEU A 202 -9.95 2.05 -3.22
N GLY A 203 -11.27 2.00 -3.14
CA GLY A 203 -12.00 0.97 -2.39
C GLY A 203 -11.66 0.85 -0.91
N PHE A 204 -11.07 1.87 -0.29
CA PHE A 204 -10.50 1.87 1.08
C PHE A 204 -9.26 0.97 1.29
N HIS A 205 -9.08 -0.04 0.46
CA HIS A 205 -8.01 -1.04 0.57
C HIS A 205 -6.73 -0.64 -0.15
N THR A 206 -6.83 0.07 -1.27
CA THR A 206 -5.69 0.38 -2.13
C THR A 206 -5.32 1.85 -2.00
N GLU A 207 -4.06 2.11 -1.66
CA GLU A 207 -3.51 3.46 -1.57
C GLU A 207 -2.45 3.67 -2.65
N PHE A 208 -2.53 4.80 -3.35
CA PHE A 208 -1.43 5.31 -4.15
C PHE A 208 -0.97 6.64 -3.55
N ILE A 209 0.34 6.75 -3.33
CA ILE A 209 0.98 7.99 -2.92
C ILE A 209 1.84 8.48 -4.08
N LEU A 210 1.62 9.74 -4.48
CA LEU A 210 2.37 10.41 -5.54
C LEU A 210 3.22 11.52 -4.93
N ASP A 211 4.49 11.61 -5.34
CA ASP A 211 5.31 12.77 -5.05
C ASP A 211 5.01 13.95 -6.01
N SER A 212 5.64 15.11 -5.76
CA SER A 212 5.49 16.30 -6.61
C SER A 212 6.13 16.16 -8.01
N GLN A 213 6.87 15.08 -8.27
CA GLN A 213 7.40 14.75 -9.60
C GLN A 213 6.49 13.77 -10.36
N GLY A 214 5.43 13.29 -9.72
CA GLY A 214 4.48 12.34 -10.30
C GLY A 214 4.95 10.89 -10.26
N ASN A 215 5.88 10.54 -9.37
CA ASN A 215 6.31 9.15 -9.13
C ASN A 215 5.45 8.50 -8.03
N PHE A 216 5.23 7.19 -8.13
CA PHE A 216 4.71 6.42 -7.00
C PHE A 216 5.73 6.37 -5.86
N LEU A 217 5.23 6.40 -4.63
CA LEU A 217 6.00 6.16 -3.42
C LEU A 217 5.53 4.86 -2.77
N ASN A 218 6.42 3.88 -2.69
CA ASN A 218 6.18 2.61 -2.00
C ASN A 218 7.40 2.25 -1.14
N GLU A 219 7.15 1.67 0.02
CA GLU A 219 8.19 1.22 0.96
C GLU A 219 9.09 0.14 0.37
N THR A 220 8.51 -0.69 -0.50
CA THR A 220 9.17 -1.80 -1.19
C THR A 220 8.93 -1.74 -2.69
N ASP A 221 9.15 -0.57 -3.29
CA ASP A 221 9.01 -0.36 -4.74
C ASP A 221 9.91 -1.35 -5.54
N ALA A 222 9.34 -1.92 -6.61
CA ALA A 222 9.98 -2.92 -7.46
C ALA A 222 10.73 -2.36 -8.68
N GLU A 223 10.65 -1.06 -8.96
CA GLU A 223 11.47 -0.37 -9.98
C GLU A 223 12.63 0.40 -9.35
N LYS A 224 12.38 1.13 -8.24
CA LYS A 224 13.38 1.99 -7.62
C LYS A 224 13.17 2.18 -6.12
N VAL A 225 14.20 1.86 -5.35
CA VAL A 225 14.23 2.16 -3.91
C VAL A 225 14.67 3.61 -3.69
N THR A 226 13.84 4.39 -3.00
CA THR A 226 14.08 5.81 -2.68
C THR A 226 13.82 6.08 -1.20
N GLU A 227 14.44 7.10 -0.62
CA GLU A 227 14.21 7.47 0.78
C GLU A 227 12.77 7.95 0.97
N ASN A 228 12.22 8.72 0.02
CA ASN A 228 10.84 9.20 0.09
C ASN A 228 9.84 8.05 -0.05
N GLY A 229 10.14 7.04 -0.88
CA GLY A 229 9.36 5.81 -0.96
C GLY A 229 9.31 5.06 0.38
N ILE A 230 10.46 4.88 1.04
CA ILE A 230 10.54 4.21 2.34
C ILE A 230 9.83 5.01 3.45
N VAL A 231 10.02 6.34 3.45
CA VAL A 231 9.54 7.22 4.52
C VAL A 231 8.05 7.54 4.40
N ASN A 232 7.57 7.77 3.18
CA ASN A 232 6.24 8.31 2.88
C ASN A 232 5.39 7.38 2.01
N GLY A 233 5.84 6.16 1.77
CA GLY A 233 5.21 5.20 0.87
C GLY A 233 3.77 4.84 1.20
N ALA A 234 3.15 4.19 0.21
CA ALA A 234 1.82 3.65 0.26
C ALA A 234 1.81 2.20 0.80
N SER A 235 0.77 1.88 1.56
CA SER A 235 0.51 0.51 2.02
C SER A 235 -0.93 0.11 1.73
N PHE A 236 -1.14 -1.17 1.45
CA PHE A 236 -2.49 -1.76 1.40
C PHE A 236 -3.18 -1.67 2.77
N ASN A 237 -4.51 -1.55 2.83
CA ASN A 237 -5.27 -1.59 4.08
C ASN A 237 -6.08 -2.88 4.18
N TYR A 238 -5.92 -3.61 5.28
CA TYR A 238 -6.81 -4.72 5.64
C TYR A 238 -8.05 -4.24 6.37
N GLY A 239 -7.95 -3.15 7.14
CA GLY A 239 -9.06 -2.61 7.90
C GLY A 239 -10.17 -2.03 7.03
N THR A 240 -11.29 -1.75 7.70
CA THR A 240 -12.38 -0.92 7.17
C THR A 240 -12.44 0.41 7.92
N ARG A 241 -13.19 1.38 7.39
CA ARG A 241 -13.34 2.71 8.03
C ARG A 241 -13.72 2.57 9.50
N GLY A 242 -13.05 3.33 10.36
CA GLY A 242 -13.31 3.35 11.80
C GLY A 242 -12.24 2.58 12.58
N GLU A 243 -12.67 1.83 13.58
CA GLU A 243 -11.80 1.15 14.53
C GLU A 243 -10.93 0.06 13.87
N ARG A 244 -11.48 -0.73 12.94
CA ARG A 244 -10.72 -1.79 12.26
C ARG A 244 -9.50 -1.26 11.48
N HIS A 245 -9.57 -0.04 10.95
CA HIS A 245 -8.41 0.59 10.33
C HIS A 245 -7.27 0.80 11.34
N TRP A 246 -7.58 1.17 12.58
CA TRP A 246 -6.54 1.34 13.60
C TRP A 246 -5.91 -0.01 13.97
N GLN A 247 -6.77 -0.97 14.32
CA GLN A 247 -6.40 -2.32 14.74
C GLN A 247 -5.55 -3.09 13.73
N LEU A 248 -5.86 -2.96 12.43
CA LEU A 248 -5.18 -3.73 11.39
C LEU A 248 -4.12 -2.95 10.63
N ASP A 249 -4.26 -1.62 10.51
CA ASP A 249 -3.42 -0.86 9.59
C ASP A 249 -2.46 0.11 10.28
N VAL A 250 -2.80 0.61 11.48
CA VAL A 250 -2.06 1.69 12.15
C VAL A 250 -1.30 1.19 13.38
N ASP A 251 -1.97 0.53 14.31
CA ASP A 251 -1.37 0.09 15.58
C ASP A 251 -0.27 -0.99 15.39
N PRO A 252 -0.39 -1.93 14.43
CA PRO A 252 0.65 -2.91 14.15
C PRO A 252 2.00 -2.30 13.70
N VAL A 253 2.00 -1.09 13.11
CA VAL A 253 3.18 -0.41 12.55
C VAL A 253 4.34 -0.39 13.54
N ARG A 254 4.09 0.00 14.79
CA ARG A 254 5.15 0.14 15.80
C ARG A 254 5.94 -1.16 15.99
N ARG A 255 5.24 -2.29 15.97
CA ARG A 255 5.84 -3.61 16.23
C ARG A 255 6.37 -4.24 14.96
N HIS A 256 5.56 -4.26 13.91
CA HIS A 256 5.78 -5.13 12.75
C HIS A 256 6.43 -4.46 11.55
N ASP A 257 6.61 -3.13 11.57
CA ASP A 257 7.36 -2.44 10.52
C ASP A 257 8.75 -3.04 10.31
N PRO A 258 9.20 -3.13 9.06
CA PRO A 258 10.46 -3.76 8.78
C PRO A 258 11.63 -2.94 9.25
N MET A 259 12.72 -3.62 9.61
CA MET A 259 13.87 -2.98 10.25
C MET A 259 14.52 -1.91 9.36
N PHE A 260 14.60 -2.14 8.05
CA PHE A 260 15.15 -1.13 7.11
C PHE A 260 14.31 0.16 7.12
N ARG A 261 12.98 0.04 7.19
CA ARG A 261 12.06 1.19 7.25
C ARG A 261 12.19 1.91 8.59
N LYS A 262 12.24 1.17 9.70
CA LYS A 262 12.48 1.76 11.04
C LYS A 262 13.79 2.53 11.11
N ALA A 263 14.86 2.02 10.48
CA ALA A 263 16.15 2.70 10.41
C ALA A 263 16.07 3.99 9.58
N THR A 264 15.46 3.92 8.39
CA THR A 264 15.33 5.06 7.46
C THR A 264 14.41 6.14 8.00
N ASN A 265 13.32 5.77 8.71
CA ASN A 265 12.37 6.70 9.30
C ASN A 265 12.95 7.55 10.46
N ARG A 266 14.15 7.24 10.97
CA ARG A 266 14.71 7.94 12.13
C ARG A 266 14.90 9.43 11.83
N GLY A 267 14.20 10.26 12.60
CA GLY A 267 14.27 11.71 12.48
C GLY A 267 13.21 12.32 11.56
N PHE A 268 12.59 11.52 10.69
CA PHE A 268 11.46 11.98 9.87
C PHE A 268 10.17 12.01 10.69
N ARG A 269 9.45 13.12 10.63
CA ARG A 269 8.18 13.32 11.34
C ARG A 269 7.13 13.86 10.38
N ALA A 270 5.89 13.42 10.55
CA ALA A 270 4.75 13.98 9.83
C ALA A 270 4.31 15.29 10.50
N PRO A 271 3.76 16.25 9.74
CA PRO A 271 3.18 17.46 10.31
C PRO A 271 2.01 17.12 11.22
N ASN A 272 1.84 17.83 12.33
CA ASN A 272 0.71 17.61 13.23
C ASN A 272 -0.58 18.27 12.69
N ARG A 273 -1.70 18.08 13.42
CA ARG A 273 -3.01 18.65 13.04
C ARG A 273 -3.36 19.93 13.80
N SER A 274 -2.40 20.51 14.51
CA SER A 274 -2.61 21.70 15.33
C SER A 274 -3.17 22.84 14.50
N ARG A 275 -4.17 23.54 15.03
CA ARG A 275 -4.77 24.72 14.40
C ARG A 275 -4.31 25.95 15.15
N ARG A 276 -4.33 27.12 14.49
CA ARG A 276 -4.00 28.38 15.15
C ARG A 276 -5.11 28.72 16.14
N TRP A 277 -4.82 28.56 17.43
CA TRP A 277 -5.68 28.98 18.52
C TRP A 277 -4.88 29.85 19.49
N PRO A 278 -5.48 30.86 20.14
CA PRO A 278 -4.77 31.77 21.03
C PRO A 278 -4.02 31.08 22.19
N PHE A 279 -4.46 29.89 22.58
CA PHE A 279 -3.98 29.17 23.76
C PHE A 279 -3.08 27.97 23.44
N LEU A 280 -2.80 27.70 22.16
CA LEU A 280 -1.92 26.59 21.78
C LEU A 280 -0.46 27.04 21.87
N ALA A 281 0.43 26.15 22.32
CA ALA A 281 1.86 26.44 22.31
C ALA A 281 2.34 26.77 20.90
N LYS A 282 3.25 27.76 20.79
CA LYS A 282 3.77 28.18 19.49
C LYS A 282 4.48 27.02 18.79
N GLU A 283 5.27 26.22 19.52
CA GLU A 283 5.99 25.07 18.94
C GLU A 283 5.05 24.05 18.28
N ASP A 284 3.87 23.82 18.87
CA ASP A 284 2.88 22.91 18.30
C ASP A 284 2.34 23.43 16.97
N TYR A 285 2.18 24.74 16.81
CA TYR A 285 1.71 25.32 15.56
C TYR A 285 2.82 25.44 14.50
N GLU A 286 4.09 25.59 14.89
CA GLU A 286 5.24 25.56 13.96
C GLU A 286 5.32 24.23 13.18
N LEU A 287 4.93 23.12 13.81
CA LEU A 287 4.90 21.78 13.20
C LEU A 287 3.59 21.45 12.48
N SER A 288 2.68 22.41 12.32
CA SER A 288 1.34 22.17 11.80
C SER A 288 1.28 21.99 10.29
N TYR A 289 0.46 21.03 9.87
CA TYR A 289 0.07 20.83 8.47
C TYR A 289 -0.62 22.05 7.85
N PHE A 290 -1.19 22.92 8.69
CA PHE A 290 -1.97 24.08 8.28
C PHE A 290 -1.22 25.42 8.40
N ASN A 291 -0.02 25.43 8.99
CA ASN A 291 0.75 26.67 9.18
C ASN A 291 1.49 27.07 7.90
N PRO A 292 1.20 28.24 7.29
CA PRO A 292 1.89 28.72 6.08
C PRO A 292 3.28 29.31 6.35
N GLU A 293 3.66 29.49 7.62
CA GLU A 293 4.94 30.06 8.05
C GLU A 293 5.78 29.06 8.87
N GLY A 294 5.25 27.86 9.11
CA GLY A 294 5.90 26.83 9.94
C GLY A 294 6.91 25.96 9.18
N LEU A 295 7.46 24.97 9.88
CA LEU A 295 8.54 24.10 9.37
C LEU A 295 8.13 23.22 8.17
N TYR A 296 6.84 22.94 8.01
CA TYR A 296 6.32 22.19 6.84
C TYR A 296 5.85 23.10 5.70
N SER A 297 6.04 24.41 5.83
CA SER A 297 5.68 25.36 4.79
C SER A 297 6.75 25.45 3.70
N LEU A 298 6.34 25.89 2.52
CA LEU A 298 7.26 26.28 1.45
C LEU A 298 6.63 27.43 0.68
N ASN A 299 7.41 28.48 0.39
CA ASN A 299 6.95 29.66 -0.34
C ASN A 299 5.67 30.29 0.25
N GLN A 300 5.60 30.42 1.58
CA GLN A 300 4.43 30.93 2.33
C GLN A 300 3.14 30.12 2.10
N GLN A 301 3.28 28.84 1.79
CA GLN A 301 2.16 27.92 1.63
C GLN A 301 2.30 26.77 2.61
N SER A 302 1.21 26.50 3.34
CA SER A 302 1.15 25.34 4.22
C SER A 302 1.23 24.05 3.41
N SER A 303 1.73 22.99 4.03
CA SER A 303 1.76 21.65 3.42
C SER A 303 0.37 21.23 2.91
N GLN A 304 -0.69 21.52 3.67
CA GLN A 304 -2.08 21.28 3.22
C GLN A 304 -2.45 22.00 1.92
N LYS A 305 -2.04 23.27 1.77
CA LYS A 305 -2.34 24.06 0.58
C LYS A 305 -1.61 23.50 -0.64
N ARG A 306 -0.35 23.10 -0.46
CA ARG A 306 0.48 22.48 -1.51
C ARG A 306 -0.12 21.15 -1.97
N VAL A 307 -0.42 20.24 -1.04
CA VAL A 307 -1.10 18.96 -1.36
C VAL A 307 -2.42 19.19 -2.11
N LYS A 308 -3.19 20.21 -1.71
CA LYS A 308 -4.44 20.55 -2.40
C LYS A 308 -4.21 21.05 -3.83
N GLN A 309 -3.09 21.70 -4.12
CA GLN A 309 -2.71 22.10 -5.47
C GLN A 309 -2.31 20.89 -6.30
N GLU A 310 -1.46 20.00 -5.78
CA GLU A 310 -1.10 18.74 -6.45
C GLU A 310 -2.34 17.91 -6.80
N MET A 311 -3.28 17.79 -5.87
CA MET A 311 -4.56 17.11 -6.12
C MET A 311 -5.51 17.83 -7.07
N ARG A 312 -5.33 19.14 -7.32
CA ARG A 312 -6.05 19.85 -8.39
C ARG A 312 -5.41 19.54 -9.73
N THR A 313 -4.07 19.61 -9.82
CA THR A 313 -3.32 19.23 -11.02
C THR A 313 -3.68 17.82 -11.46
N PHE A 314 -3.61 16.85 -10.54
CA PHE A 314 -3.95 15.47 -10.86
C PHE A 314 -5.41 15.28 -11.33
N LYS A 315 -6.36 16.04 -10.78
CA LYS A 315 -7.75 16.02 -11.26
C LYS A 315 -7.88 16.51 -12.70
N GLU A 316 -7.09 17.49 -13.10
CA GLU A 316 -7.07 17.95 -14.50
C GLU A 316 -6.45 16.90 -15.42
N ILE A 317 -5.38 16.22 -14.99
CA ILE A 317 -4.79 15.10 -15.75
C ILE A 317 -5.82 13.98 -15.99
N ILE A 318 -6.58 13.57 -14.97
CA ILE A 318 -7.67 12.58 -15.14
C ILE A 318 -8.73 13.07 -16.14
N LYS A 319 -9.10 14.36 -16.09
CA LYS A 319 -10.08 14.90 -17.06
C LYS A 319 -9.53 14.92 -18.48
N MET A 320 -8.23 15.18 -18.66
CA MET A 320 -7.58 15.12 -19.96
C MET A 320 -7.54 13.68 -20.48
N ALA A 321 -7.20 12.71 -19.63
CA ALA A 321 -7.21 11.28 -19.96
C ALA A 321 -8.59 10.77 -20.41
N LYS A 322 -9.69 11.34 -19.90
CA LYS A 322 -11.06 11.02 -20.36
C LYS A 322 -11.38 11.48 -21.79
N ARG A 323 -10.59 12.42 -22.34
CA ARG A 323 -10.80 12.97 -23.67
C ARG A 323 -10.01 12.24 -24.76
N THR A 324 -9.15 11.31 -24.36
CA THR A 324 -8.28 10.49 -25.21
C THR A 324 -8.74 9.04 -25.23
#